data_AF-Q6K0C2-F1
#
_entry.id   AF-Q6K0C2-F1
#
_cell.length_a   1.000
_cell.length_b   1.000
_cell.length_c   1.000
_cell.angle_alpha   90.00
_cell.angle_beta   90.00
_cell.angle_gamma   90.00
#
_symmetry.space_group_name_H-M   'P 1'
#
loop_
_entity.id
_entity.type
_entity.pdbx_description
1 polymer ?
#
loop_
_entity_poly.entity_id
_entity_poly.type
_entity_poly.pdbx_seq_one_letter_code
_entity_poly.pdbx_strand_id
1 'polypeptide(L)'
;MSATRMQLLSPRNVRLLSRGRSELFAGGSGGGPRVRSLISPPLSSSSPGRALSSVSATRRGLPKEKMTENGVSSRAKVLTIDTMNPTVKKVEYAVRGPIVQRAMELEKELSEGMKKPFAEVIKANIGDAHAMGQQPITFFRQVLALCSYPELLNDSTFPEDAKSRARRILQSCGGNSMGSYSASQGIDSVRHDVARYTERRDGGVPCDPDNIYLTTGASDGIVTMLKLLVCGEGATRTGIMISIPQYPLYSAALAELGAVQINYYLNEQKCWSLDISELQRSLDEARQHCNPRALCIINPGNPTGQVQSRQCIEDVIRFAAKERLFLMADEVYQDNVYAEGCQFHSFKKVLFEMGPEYSNTVELVSFHSTSKCYMGECGFRGGYMEIINLDSEVKAQLTKLVSVRLCPPVPGQALMDLVVNPPQPGEPSHEKFIKERTTTLCALAEKAKLTEQVLNTVQGISCNPVQGAMYSFPCITIPEKAIKEATDNGQKPDMFYCMKLLEETGICLVPGSGFGQRDGTYHFRMTILPPKDKLKILLTKVKEFHQKFTQQYS
;
A
#
# COMPACT_ATOMS: atom_id res chain seq x y z
N MET A 1 30.23 -57.52 2.07
CA MET A 1 30.13 -58.37 3.28
C MET A 1 29.34 -57.54 4.28
N SER A 2 28.05 -57.80 4.44
CA SER A 2 27.47 -58.66 5.50
C SER A 2 27.50 -57.94 6.86
N ALA A 3 26.39 -57.36 7.36
CA ALA A 3 25.19 -57.99 7.93
C ALA A 3 25.41 -58.46 9.39
N THR A 4 24.51 -58.28 10.37
CA THR A 4 23.16 -57.66 10.40
C THR A 4 23.01 -56.83 11.71
N ARG A 5 21.89 -56.50 12.37
CA ARG A 5 20.46 -56.91 12.37
C ARG A 5 19.58 -55.77 12.95
N MET A 6 18.28 -55.76 12.64
CA MET A 6 17.26 -54.94 13.34
C MET A 6 16.50 -55.78 14.40
N GLN A 7 15.78 -55.12 15.31
CA GLN A 7 14.57 -55.68 15.91
C GLN A 7 13.49 -54.62 16.14
N LEU A 8 12.22 -55.00 15.95
CA LEU A 8 11.02 -54.15 16.04
C LEU A 8 10.16 -54.59 17.24
N LEU A 9 9.31 -53.71 17.76
CA LEU A 9 8.31 -54.02 18.79
C LEU A 9 6.93 -53.43 18.49
N SER A 10 5.90 -54.28 18.58
CA SER A 10 4.46 -54.04 18.39
C SER A 10 3.71 -55.39 18.60
N PRO A 11 2.40 -55.48 18.94
CA PRO A 11 1.43 -54.45 19.37
C PRO A 11 0.71 -54.74 20.72
N ARG A 12 -0.16 -53.80 21.12
CA ARG A 12 -1.44 -53.87 21.90
C ARG A 12 -1.90 -55.24 22.47
N ASN A 13 -2.55 -55.34 23.66
CA ASN A 13 -3.94 -54.86 23.88
C ASN A 13 -4.47 -54.98 25.34
N VAL A 14 -5.41 -54.07 25.70
CA VAL A 14 -6.64 -54.25 26.54
C VAL A 14 -6.58 -54.87 27.96
N ARG A 15 -7.02 -54.08 28.97
CA ARG A 15 -8.21 -54.38 29.81
C ARG A 15 -8.76 -53.15 30.56
N LEU A 16 -10.09 -53.08 30.70
CA LEU A 16 -10.80 -52.19 31.63
C LEU A 16 -10.85 -52.82 33.03
N LEU A 17 -11.05 -51.99 34.07
CA LEU A 17 -12.05 -52.23 35.11
C LEU A 17 -12.43 -50.93 35.84
N SER A 18 -13.51 -50.96 36.62
CA SER A 18 -14.14 -49.78 37.25
C SER A 18 -14.55 -50.05 38.71
N ARG A 19 -15.20 -49.05 39.35
CA ARG A 19 -15.44 -48.87 40.81
C ARG A 19 -14.20 -48.32 41.55
N GLY A 20 -14.28 -47.36 42.47
CA GLY A 20 -15.42 -46.52 42.90
C GLY A 20 -15.95 -46.83 44.30
N ARG A 21 -15.65 -45.95 45.26
CA ARG A 21 -16.39 -45.76 46.54
C ARG A 21 -16.10 -44.37 47.15
N SER A 22 -16.87 -44.02 48.17
CA SER A 22 -17.00 -42.68 48.78
C SER A 22 -16.85 -42.74 50.30
N GLU A 23 -17.15 -41.62 50.99
CA GLU A 23 -17.33 -41.47 52.47
C GLU A 23 -16.06 -41.28 53.33
N LEU A 24 -16.07 -40.56 54.48
CA LEU A 24 -16.78 -39.32 54.91
C LEU A 24 -16.21 -38.87 56.31
N PHE A 25 -16.64 -37.68 56.81
CA PHE A 25 -16.44 -37.12 58.17
C PHE A 25 -15.00 -36.71 58.61
N ALA A 26 -14.77 -35.78 59.57
CA ALA A 26 -15.51 -34.56 60.00
C ALA A 26 -14.72 -33.72 61.05
N GLY A 27 -15.21 -32.50 61.33
CA GLY A 27 -14.70 -31.55 62.35
C GLY A 27 -13.94 -30.37 61.72
N GLY A 28 -14.10 -29.09 62.10
CA GLY A 28 -14.76 -28.45 63.25
C GLY A 28 -13.78 -27.48 63.92
N SER A 29 -14.12 -26.25 64.36
CA SER A 29 -15.43 -25.57 64.48
C SER A 29 -15.29 -24.05 64.73
N GLY A 30 -16.29 -23.25 64.35
CA GLY A 30 -16.64 -21.95 64.98
C GLY A 30 -15.90 -20.69 64.49
N GLY A 31 -16.52 -19.52 64.35
CA GLY A 31 -17.95 -19.17 64.50
C GLY A 31 -18.23 -17.71 64.08
N GLY A 32 -19.49 -17.38 63.74
CA GLY A 32 -19.95 -15.99 63.47
C GLY A 32 -20.59 -15.35 64.71
N PRO A 33 -21.71 -14.62 64.62
CA PRO A 33 -22.38 -14.05 63.42
C PRO A 33 -22.95 -12.61 63.65
N ARG A 34 -23.65 -12.03 62.66
CA ARG A 34 -24.91 -11.27 62.88
C ARG A 34 -25.69 -11.04 61.58
N VAL A 35 -27.03 -11.00 61.70
CA VAL A 35 -28.01 -10.93 60.60
C VAL A 35 -29.24 -10.15 61.06
N ARG A 36 -29.86 -9.37 60.15
CA ARG A 36 -31.27 -8.88 60.05
C ARG A 36 -31.30 -7.71 59.04
N SER A 37 -32.34 -7.33 58.30
CA SER A 37 -33.52 -7.96 57.66
C SER A 37 -34.57 -6.84 57.48
N LEU A 38 -34.96 -6.53 56.23
CA LEU A 38 -36.21 -5.92 55.72
C LEU A 38 -37.11 -5.03 56.62
N ILE A 39 -37.60 -3.88 56.08
CA ILE A 39 -39.01 -3.37 56.07
C ILE A 39 -39.10 -1.92 55.52
N SER A 40 -40.27 -1.51 54.98
CA SER A 40 -40.66 -0.19 54.41
C SER A 40 -42.17 0.09 54.69
N PRO A 41 -42.83 1.24 54.36
CA PRO A 41 -42.37 2.53 53.78
C PRO A 41 -42.41 3.71 54.81
N PRO A 42 -43.34 4.70 54.93
CA PRO A 42 -44.62 5.04 54.26
C PRO A 42 -44.54 6.32 53.35
N LEU A 43 -45.55 7.24 53.35
CA LEU A 43 -45.62 8.48 52.54
C LEU A 43 -46.24 9.69 53.30
N SER A 44 -45.86 10.93 52.93
CA SER A 44 -46.68 12.18 52.90
C SER A 44 -45.80 13.43 52.64
N SER A 45 -46.30 14.63 52.31
CA SER A 45 -47.07 15.04 51.10
C SER A 45 -47.35 16.56 51.15
N SER A 46 -46.63 17.40 50.39
CA SER A 46 -46.99 18.82 50.25
C SER A 46 -46.39 19.49 48.99
N SER A 47 -47.28 19.98 48.12
CA SER A 47 -47.03 20.98 47.05
C SER A 47 -47.63 22.34 47.50
N PRO A 48 -47.47 23.49 46.80
CA PRO A 48 -46.92 23.68 45.45
C PRO A 48 -45.91 24.85 45.26
N GLY A 49 -45.29 24.92 44.08
CA GLY A 49 -44.55 26.10 43.60
C GLY A 49 -44.29 26.03 42.09
N ARG A 50 -44.64 27.07 41.33
CA ARG A 50 -44.43 27.16 39.86
C ARG A 50 -43.11 27.88 39.53
N ALA A 51 -42.35 27.35 38.59
CA ALA A 51 -41.58 28.13 37.61
C ALA A 51 -41.24 27.27 36.38
N LEU A 52 -41.09 27.91 35.20
CA LEU A 52 -40.77 27.24 33.94
C LEU A 52 -39.26 27.30 33.65
N SER A 53 -38.71 26.26 33.03
CA SER A 53 -37.81 26.40 31.87
C SER A 53 -37.78 25.12 31.03
N SER A 54 -37.45 25.24 29.75
CA SER A 54 -37.64 24.20 28.74
C SER A 54 -36.35 23.44 28.40
N VAL A 55 -36.42 22.10 28.32
CA VAL A 55 -35.46 21.29 27.55
C VAL A 55 -36.22 20.34 26.64
N SER A 56 -36.34 20.70 25.35
CA SER A 56 -36.94 19.85 24.32
C SER A 56 -35.91 18.90 23.73
N ALA A 57 -35.91 17.65 24.19
CA ALA A 57 -35.05 16.59 23.67
C ALA A 57 -35.51 16.15 22.27
N THR A 58 -35.05 16.86 21.23
CA THR A 58 -35.36 16.56 19.83
C THR A 58 -34.69 15.27 19.37
N ARG A 59 -35.41 14.14 19.49
CA ARG A 59 -35.05 12.85 18.89
C ARG A 59 -34.81 13.01 17.38
N ARG A 60 -33.55 13.06 16.95
CA ARG A 60 -33.20 13.06 15.53
C ARG A 60 -33.37 11.66 14.91
N GLY A 61 -34.24 11.55 13.92
CA GLY A 61 -34.07 10.63 12.80
C GLY A 61 -34.22 9.12 13.06
N LEU A 62 -35.39 8.67 13.50
CA LEU A 62 -35.90 7.36 13.05
C LEU A 62 -36.79 7.59 11.82
N PRO A 63 -36.62 6.83 10.71
CA PRO A 63 -37.53 6.91 9.57
C PRO A 63 -38.96 6.55 9.98
N LYS A 64 -39.95 7.31 9.52
CA LYS A 64 -41.36 6.89 9.61
C LYS A 64 -41.58 5.71 8.67
N GLU A 65 -41.92 4.55 9.22
CA GLU A 65 -42.35 3.41 8.40
C GLU A 65 -43.64 3.75 7.66
N LYS A 66 -43.66 3.52 6.34
CA LYS A 66 -44.90 3.51 5.56
C LYS A 66 -45.46 2.08 5.62
N MET A 67 -46.59 1.90 6.28
CA MET A 67 -47.33 0.64 6.17
C MET A 67 -47.79 0.43 4.73
N THR A 68 -47.65 -0.80 4.25
CA THR A 68 -48.31 -1.32 3.04
C THR A 68 -49.48 -2.21 3.47
N GLU A 69 -50.48 -2.37 2.62
CA GLU A 69 -51.76 -3.01 2.98
C GLU A 69 -51.64 -4.50 3.35
N ASN A 70 -50.52 -5.15 3.02
CA ASN A 70 -50.24 -6.55 3.35
C ASN A 70 -49.47 -6.75 4.68
N GLY A 71 -49.39 -5.74 5.55
CA GLY A 71 -48.91 -5.88 6.94
C GLY A 71 -47.40 -6.08 7.13
N VAL A 72 -46.64 -6.33 6.06
CA VAL A 72 -45.17 -6.44 6.11
C VAL A 72 -44.54 -5.05 6.01
N SER A 73 -44.07 -4.50 7.13
CA SER A 73 -43.27 -3.26 7.10
C SER A 73 -42.02 -3.47 6.24
N SER A 74 -41.84 -2.63 5.23
CA SER A 74 -40.65 -2.61 4.37
C SER A 74 -39.48 -1.96 5.11
N ARG A 75 -38.94 -2.69 6.10
CA ARG A 75 -37.86 -2.25 6.99
C ARG A 75 -36.76 -1.53 6.21
N ALA A 76 -36.62 -0.22 6.49
CA ALA A 76 -35.66 0.65 5.82
C ALA A 76 -34.23 0.09 5.93
N LYS A 77 -33.43 0.27 4.86
CA LYS A 77 -32.03 -0.16 4.85
C LYS A 77 -31.26 0.58 5.94
N VAL A 78 -30.57 -0.16 6.80
CA VAL A 78 -29.77 0.40 7.92
C VAL A 78 -28.55 1.17 7.40
N LEU A 79 -27.94 0.67 6.31
CA LEU A 79 -26.83 1.30 5.62
C LEU A 79 -27.31 1.91 4.29
N THR A 80 -27.24 3.23 4.17
CA THR A 80 -27.50 4.03 2.97
C THR A 80 -26.38 5.04 2.76
N ILE A 81 -26.42 5.80 1.66
CA ILE A 81 -25.52 6.96 1.46
C ILE A 81 -25.67 7.96 2.62
N ASP A 82 -26.84 8.14 3.20
CA ASP A 82 -27.04 9.06 4.34
C ASP A 82 -26.38 8.51 5.62
N THR A 83 -26.61 7.24 5.93
CA THR A 83 -26.20 6.63 7.22
C THR A 83 -24.79 6.04 7.24
N MET A 84 -24.14 5.84 6.09
CA MET A 84 -22.75 5.37 6.04
C MET A 84 -21.75 6.40 6.60
N ASN A 85 -20.59 5.90 7.05
CA ASN A 85 -19.52 6.72 7.64
C ASN A 85 -19.15 7.93 6.73
N PRO A 86 -19.23 9.18 7.23
CA PRO A 86 -18.92 10.37 6.45
C PRO A 86 -17.45 10.52 6.04
N THR A 87 -16.49 9.81 6.65
CA THR A 87 -15.10 9.80 6.17
C THR A 87 -14.97 8.94 4.91
N VAL A 88 -15.57 7.74 4.92
CA VAL A 88 -15.62 6.82 3.75
C VAL A 88 -16.30 7.48 2.53
N LYS A 89 -17.28 8.36 2.74
CA LYS A 89 -17.91 9.16 1.66
C LYS A 89 -16.97 10.14 0.95
N LYS A 90 -15.78 10.40 1.48
CA LYS A 90 -14.74 11.26 0.89
C LYS A 90 -13.58 10.47 0.26
N VAL A 91 -13.62 9.14 0.30
CA VAL A 91 -12.52 8.28 -0.17
C VAL A 91 -12.61 8.12 -1.69
N GLU A 92 -11.75 8.83 -2.40
CA GLU A 92 -11.58 8.71 -3.85
C GLU A 92 -10.27 7.98 -4.20
N TYR A 93 -10.32 7.06 -5.15
CA TYR A 93 -9.14 6.29 -5.60
C TYR A 93 -9.15 6.07 -7.12
N ALA A 94 -8.74 7.10 -7.87
CA ALA A 94 -8.90 7.19 -9.32
C ALA A 94 -8.25 6.05 -10.14
N VAL A 95 -7.25 5.36 -9.59
CA VAL A 95 -6.59 4.19 -10.22
C VAL A 95 -7.57 3.01 -10.44
N ARG A 96 -8.75 3.02 -9.81
CA ARG A 96 -9.88 2.11 -10.09
C ARG A 96 -11.22 2.86 -10.31
N GLY A 97 -11.14 4.10 -10.81
CA GLY A 97 -12.29 4.98 -11.05
C GLY A 97 -13.07 4.69 -12.34
N PRO A 98 -13.93 5.62 -12.80
CA PRO A 98 -14.89 5.40 -13.89
C PRO A 98 -14.29 4.91 -15.21
N ILE A 99 -13.10 5.37 -15.61
CA ILE A 99 -12.42 4.89 -16.83
C ILE A 99 -12.13 3.39 -16.75
N VAL A 100 -11.80 2.87 -15.56
CA VAL A 100 -11.53 1.43 -15.37
C VAL A 100 -12.84 0.62 -15.39
N GLN A 101 -13.94 1.20 -14.91
CA GLN A 101 -15.27 0.61 -15.03
C GLN A 101 -15.68 0.51 -16.51
N ARG A 102 -15.56 1.61 -17.25
CA ARG A 102 -15.84 1.65 -18.69
C ARG A 102 -14.91 0.74 -19.51
N ALA A 103 -13.65 0.60 -19.11
CA ALA A 103 -12.72 -0.34 -19.73
C ALA A 103 -13.17 -1.81 -19.57
N MET A 104 -13.70 -2.19 -18.40
CA MET A 104 -14.26 -3.54 -18.18
C MET A 104 -15.57 -3.77 -18.93
N GLU A 105 -16.39 -2.73 -19.09
CA GLU A 105 -17.57 -2.79 -19.97
C GLU A 105 -17.15 -3.02 -21.43
N LEU A 106 -16.18 -2.26 -21.95
CA LEU A 106 -15.67 -2.43 -23.31
C LEU A 106 -15.05 -3.81 -23.57
N GLU A 107 -14.35 -4.39 -22.59
CA GLU A 107 -13.89 -5.79 -22.66
C GLU A 107 -15.07 -6.78 -22.75
N LYS A 108 -16.13 -6.55 -21.97
CA LYS A 108 -17.35 -7.37 -22.03
C LYS A 108 -18.03 -7.22 -23.40
N GLU A 109 -18.25 -6.00 -23.87
CA GLU A 109 -18.87 -5.70 -25.18
C GLU A 109 -18.10 -6.38 -26.32
N LEU A 110 -16.77 -6.37 -26.29
CA LEU A 110 -15.91 -7.11 -27.22
C LEU A 110 -16.10 -8.63 -27.12
N SER A 111 -16.18 -9.18 -25.90
CA SER A 111 -16.44 -10.62 -25.69
C SER A 111 -17.83 -11.07 -26.14
N GLU A 112 -18.81 -10.15 -26.13
CA GLU A 112 -20.16 -10.33 -26.67
C GLU A 112 -20.23 -10.09 -28.19
N GLY A 113 -19.08 -9.83 -28.84
CA GLY A 113 -18.95 -9.70 -30.29
C GLY A 113 -19.31 -8.33 -30.86
N MET A 114 -19.48 -7.30 -30.03
CA MET A 114 -19.79 -5.95 -30.50
C MET A 114 -18.60 -5.33 -31.22
N LYS A 115 -18.85 -4.74 -32.40
CA LYS A 115 -17.81 -4.11 -33.22
C LYS A 115 -17.34 -2.79 -32.59
N LYS A 116 -16.03 -2.64 -32.47
CA LYS A 116 -15.33 -1.45 -31.96
C LYS A 116 -14.20 -1.04 -32.92
N PRO A 117 -13.68 0.21 -32.84
CA PRO A 117 -12.49 0.64 -33.58
C PRO A 117 -11.17 -0.02 -33.11
N PHE A 118 -11.23 -0.98 -32.18
CA PHE A 118 -10.10 -1.72 -31.63
C PHE A 118 -10.52 -3.16 -31.29
N ALA A 119 -9.56 -4.09 -31.30
CA ALA A 119 -9.80 -5.52 -31.04
C ALA A 119 -9.60 -5.94 -29.57
N GLU A 120 -8.87 -5.15 -28.78
CA GLU A 120 -8.63 -5.39 -27.35
C GLU A 120 -8.57 -4.07 -26.58
N VAL A 121 -8.82 -4.12 -25.27
CA VAL A 121 -8.59 -3.00 -24.35
C VAL A 121 -7.18 -3.13 -23.75
N ILE A 122 -6.35 -2.10 -23.91
CA ILE A 122 -4.97 -2.08 -23.42
C ILE A 122 -4.94 -1.38 -22.05
N LYS A 123 -4.87 -2.18 -20.99
CA LYS A 123 -4.86 -1.75 -19.57
C LYS A 123 -3.52 -1.13 -19.12
N ALA A 124 -3.17 0.03 -19.65
CA ALA A 124 -1.99 0.79 -19.24
C ALA A 124 -2.18 1.64 -17.98
N ASN A 125 -3.27 1.41 -17.24
CA ASN A 125 -3.70 2.17 -16.07
C ASN A 125 -3.09 1.68 -14.74
N ILE A 126 -2.56 0.45 -14.67
CA ILE A 126 -2.15 -0.21 -13.42
C ILE A 126 -0.71 -0.75 -13.47
N GLY A 127 0.01 -0.63 -12.35
CA GLY A 127 1.35 -1.19 -12.16
C GLY A 127 1.34 -2.67 -11.77
N ASP A 128 0.65 -3.53 -12.54
CA ASP A 128 0.63 -4.98 -12.31
C ASP A 128 1.53 -5.70 -13.32
N ALA A 129 2.72 -6.12 -12.86
CA ALA A 129 3.78 -6.57 -13.74
C ALA A 129 3.42 -7.86 -14.50
N HIS A 130 2.88 -8.86 -13.78
CA HIS A 130 2.54 -10.16 -14.36
C HIS A 130 1.30 -10.08 -15.25
N ALA A 131 0.30 -9.25 -14.91
CA ALA A 131 -0.83 -8.99 -15.82
C ALA A 131 -0.42 -8.29 -17.14
N MET A 132 0.75 -7.64 -17.16
CA MET A 132 1.35 -7.01 -18.34
C MET A 132 2.43 -7.87 -19.01
N GLY A 133 2.59 -9.13 -18.60
CA GLY A 133 3.47 -10.11 -19.26
C GLY A 133 4.93 -10.12 -18.79
N GLN A 134 5.30 -9.38 -17.73
CA GLN A 134 6.57 -9.63 -17.04
C GLN A 134 6.58 -11.08 -16.53
N GLN A 135 7.70 -11.77 -16.73
CA GLN A 135 7.83 -13.17 -16.29
C GLN A 135 8.22 -13.23 -14.81
N PRO A 136 7.66 -14.19 -14.04
CA PRO A 136 8.04 -14.36 -12.65
C PRO A 136 9.47 -14.91 -12.53
N ILE A 137 10.20 -14.45 -11.52
CA ILE A 137 11.54 -14.95 -11.19
C ILE A 137 11.47 -16.42 -10.77
N THR A 138 12.20 -17.31 -11.45
CA THR A 138 12.10 -18.77 -11.26
C THR A 138 12.35 -19.16 -9.81
N PHE A 139 13.38 -18.58 -9.19
CA PHE A 139 13.78 -18.92 -7.81
C PHE A 139 12.65 -18.67 -6.79
N PHE A 140 11.93 -17.55 -6.92
CA PHE A 140 10.79 -17.23 -6.06
C PHE A 140 9.66 -18.26 -6.22
N ARG A 141 9.37 -18.65 -7.46
CA ARG A 141 8.36 -19.68 -7.77
C ARG A 141 8.76 -21.05 -7.23
N GLN A 142 10.05 -21.42 -7.33
CA GLN A 142 10.57 -22.68 -6.81
C GLN A 142 10.45 -22.77 -5.30
N VAL A 143 10.93 -21.76 -4.55
CA VAL A 143 10.87 -21.78 -3.08
C VAL A 143 9.43 -21.71 -2.59
N LEU A 144 8.57 -20.87 -3.17
CA LEU A 144 7.17 -20.81 -2.78
C LEU A 144 6.41 -22.11 -3.07
N ALA A 145 6.74 -22.83 -4.16
CA ALA A 145 6.20 -24.16 -4.42
C ALA A 145 6.66 -25.19 -3.37
N LEU A 146 7.96 -25.22 -3.05
CA LEU A 146 8.52 -26.08 -2.00
C LEU A 146 7.91 -25.81 -0.61
N CYS A 147 7.67 -24.54 -0.26
CA CYS A 147 7.00 -24.19 1.00
C CYS A 147 5.50 -24.53 0.98
N SER A 148 4.85 -24.50 -0.18
CA SER A 148 3.41 -24.79 -0.32
C SER A 148 3.12 -26.29 -0.36
N TYR A 149 4.06 -27.10 -0.87
CA TYR A 149 3.98 -28.56 -0.92
C TYR A 149 5.33 -29.18 -0.55
N PRO A 150 5.63 -29.33 0.76
CA PRO A 150 6.95 -29.73 1.26
C PRO A 150 7.45 -31.11 0.82
N GLU A 151 6.60 -31.99 0.28
CA GLU A 151 7.04 -33.27 -0.30
C GLU A 151 8.03 -33.08 -1.46
N LEU A 152 7.93 -31.96 -2.19
CA LEU A 152 8.84 -31.55 -3.26
C LEU A 152 10.29 -31.28 -2.78
N LEU A 153 10.55 -31.19 -1.47
CA LEU A 153 11.93 -31.13 -0.95
C LEU A 153 12.74 -32.37 -1.33
N ASN A 154 12.08 -33.50 -1.59
CA ASN A 154 12.70 -34.75 -2.04
C ASN A 154 12.92 -34.82 -3.56
N ASP A 155 12.28 -33.94 -4.35
CA ASP A 155 12.34 -33.93 -5.81
C ASP A 155 13.71 -33.44 -6.31
N SER A 156 14.36 -34.19 -7.20
CA SER A 156 15.71 -33.87 -7.70
C SER A 156 15.76 -32.73 -8.72
N THR A 157 14.62 -32.25 -9.22
CA THR A 157 14.55 -31.13 -10.18
C THR A 157 14.67 -29.75 -9.54
N PHE A 158 14.48 -29.63 -8.22
CA PHE A 158 14.63 -28.38 -7.48
C PHE A 158 16.08 -28.20 -6.99
N PRO A 159 16.70 -27.02 -7.20
CA PRO A 159 18.07 -26.76 -6.78
C PRO A 159 18.18 -26.66 -5.25
N GLU A 160 19.33 -27.05 -4.70
CA GLU A 160 19.50 -27.24 -3.26
C GLU A 160 19.51 -25.92 -2.47
N ASP A 161 19.84 -24.79 -3.10
CA ASP A 161 19.69 -23.46 -2.50
C ASP A 161 18.21 -23.08 -2.29
N ALA A 162 17.35 -23.36 -3.28
CA ALA A 162 15.90 -23.18 -3.15
C ALA A 162 15.31 -24.10 -2.07
N LYS A 163 15.75 -25.36 -2.00
CA LYS A 163 15.40 -26.28 -0.91
C LYS A 163 15.88 -25.79 0.45
N SER A 164 17.09 -25.23 0.53
CA SER A 164 17.65 -24.65 1.75
C SER A 164 16.81 -23.46 2.24
N ARG A 165 16.47 -22.50 1.36
CA ARG A 165 15.55 -21.41 1.70
C ARG A 165 14.18 -21.93 2.15
N ALA A 166 13.61 -22.91 1.43
CA ALA A 166 12.32 -23.49 1.78
C ALA A 166 12.31 -24.16 3.16
N ARG A 167 13.29 -25.00 3.47
CA ARG A 167 13.43 -25.62 4.80
C ARG A 167 13.55 -24.56 5.90
N ARG A 168 14.36 -23.52 5.68
CA ARG A 168 14.55 -22.41 6.63
C ARG A 168 13.26 -21.63 6.91
N ILE A 169 12.51 -21.28 5.86
CA ILE A 169 11.21 -20.59 5.98
C ILE A 169 10.21 -21.47 6.75
N LEU A 170 10.09 -22.75 6.38
CA LEU A 170 9.19 -23.69 7.06
C LEU A 170 9.57 -23.86 8.54
N GLN A 171 10.85 -24.08 8.86
CA GLN A 171 11.37 -24.18 10.24
C GLN A 171 11.12 -22.92 11.09
N SER A 172 10.95 -21.76 10.45
CA SER A 172 10.62 -20.49 11.11
C SER A 172 9.11 -20.31 11.32
N CYS A 173 8.27 -21.26 10.89
CA CYS A 173 6.82 -21.25 11.03
C CYS A 173 6.34 -22.29 12.05
N GLY A 174 5.24 -22.00 12.73
CA GLY A 174 4.60 -22.95 13.65
C GLY A 174 4.29 -24.29 12.96
N GLY A 175 4.69 -25.40 13.59
CA GLY A 175 4.46 -26.75 13.05
C GLY A 175 5.15 -27.05 11.72
N ASN A 176 6.21 -26.29 11.35
CA ASN A 176 6.88 -26.36 10.05
C ASN A 176 5.97 -26.09 8.85
N SER A 177 4.97 -25.20 8.98
CA SER A 177 3.93 -25.00 7.95
C SER A 177 3.58 -23.52 7.72
N MET A 178 3.52 -23.12 6.44
CA MET A 178 3.02 -21.79 6.03
C MET A 178 1.52 -21.57 6.31
N GLY A 179 0.78 -22.61 6.70
CA GLY A 179 -0.62 -22.47 7.13
C GLY A 179 -0.79 -21.93 8.55
N SER A 180 0.29 -21.77 9.32
CA SER A 180 0.28 -21.28 10.70
C SER A 180 0.45 -19.77 10.77
N TYR A 181 -0.11 -19.13 11.80
CA TYR A 181 0.19 -17.73 12.11
C TYR A 181 1.66 -17.56 12.53
N SER A 182 2.27 -16.43 12.13
CA SER A 182 3.55 -15.95 12.66
C SER A 182 3.32 -15.02 13.87
N ALA A 183 4.40 -14.51 14.47
CA ALA A 183 4.30 -13.33 15.32
C ALA A 183 3.75 -12.12 14.53
N SER A 184 3.16 -11.16 15.22
CA SER A 184 2.42 -10.04 14.60
C SER A 184 3.30 -9.01 13.90
N GLN A 185 4.59 -8.94 14.25
CA GLN A 185 5.60 -8.18 13.51
C GLN A 185 6.14 -8.95 12.29
N GLY A 186 5.78 -10.23 12.13
CA GLY A 186 6.25 -11.13 11.08
C GLY A 186 7.05 -12.32 11.62
N ILE A 187 7.48 -13.21 10.71
CA ILE A 187 8.40 -14.32 10.98
C ILE A 187 9.76 -13.74 11.37
N ASP A 188 10.29 -14.21 12.50
CA ASP A 188 11.48 -13.64 13.13
C ASP A 188 12.74 -13.69 12.24
N SER A 189 13.03 -14.83 11.62
CA SER A 189 14.17 -14.99 10.71
C SER A 189 14.08 -14.03 9.51
N VAL A 190 12.88 -13.79 9.00
CA VAL A 190 12.63 -12.87 7.88
C VAL A 190 12.84 -11.41 8.30
N ARG A 191 12.47 -11.02 9.53
CA ARG A 191 12.83 -9.68 10.07
C ARG A 191 14.34 -9.50 10.13
N HIS A 192 15.07 -10.53 10.57
CA HIS A 192 16.53 -10.52 10.60
C HIS A 192 17.17 -10.49 9.20
N ASP A 193 16.56 -11.12 8.18
CA ASP A 193 17.06 -11.02 6.79
C ASP A 193 16.73 -9.69 6.13
N VAL A 194 15.59 -9.07 6.44
CA VAL A 194 15.29 -7.67 6.08
C VAL A 194 16.35 -6.75 6.68
N ALA A 195 16.67 -6.91 7.98
CA ALA A 195 17.68 -6.08 8.65
C ALA A 195 19.07 -6.22 8.01
N ARG A 196 19.53 -7.45 7.78
CA ARG A 196 20.80 -7.72 7.07
C ARG A 196 20.80 -7.20 5.62
N TYR A 197 19.66 -7.20 4.93
CA TYR A 197 19.55 -6.60 3.59
C TYR A 197 19.68 -5.09 3.64
N THR A 198 18.94 -4.43 4.54
CA THR A 198 19.01 -2.98 4.76
C THR A 198 20.43 -2.54 5.08
N GLU A 199 21.10 -3.24 6.00
CA GLU A 199 22.49 -2.98 6.37
C GLU A 199 23.46 -3.12 5.18
N ARG A 200 23.35 -4.20 4.38
CA ARG A 200 24.16 -4.36 3.16
C ARG A 200 23.87 -3.28 2.11
N ARG A 201 22.60 -2.95 1.88
CA ARG A 201 22.13 -1.93 0.92
C ARG A 201 22.63 -0.54 1.31
N ASP A 202 22.60 -0.24 2.60
CA ASP A 202 22.97 1.06 3.16
C ASP A 202 24.46 1.16 3.50
N GLY A 203 25.30 0.22 3.04
CA GLY A 203 26.77 0.32 3.15
C GLY A 203 27.34 0.03 4.54
N GLY A 204 26.63 -0.75 5.37
CA GLY A 204 27.03 -1.07 6.75
C GLY A 204 26.38 -0.19 7.82
N VAL A 205 25.41 0.67 7.46
CA VAL A 205 24.57 1.37 8.45
C VAL A 205 23.67 0.34 9.14
N PRO A 206 23.80 0.11 10.46
CA PRO A 206 23.07 -0.96 11.16
C PRO A 206 21.55 -0.89 10.98
N CYS A 207 20.90 -2.03 11.16
CA CYS A 207 19.45 -2.16 11.15
C CYS A 207 19.03 -3.14 12.25
N ASP A 208 18.01 -2.76 13.04
CA ASP A 208 17.48 -3.56 14.14
C ASP A 208 16.27 -4.38 13.65
N PRO A 209 16.29 -5.73 13.75
CA PRO A 209 15.13 -6.57 13.45
C PRO A 209 13.85 -6.17 14.22
N ASP A 210 13.97 -5.65 15.44
CA ASP A 210 12.85 -5.19 16.26
C ASP A 210 12.30 -3.81 15.85
N ASN A 211 12.92 -3.16 14.87
CA ASN A 211 12.35 -2.02 14.13
C ASN A 211 11.65 -2.43 12.82
N ILE A 212 11.74 -3.71 12.41
CA ILE A 212 11.08 -4.26 11.22
C ILE A 212 9.70 -4.82 11.54
N TYR A 213 8.69 -4.34 10.82
CA TYR A 213 7.34 -4.91 10.80
C TYR A 213 7.04 -5.40 9.38
N LEU A 214 6.79 -6.69 9.20
CA LEU A 214 6.28 -7.25 7.94
C LEU A 214 4.81 -6.86 7.77
N THR A 215 4.38 -6.64 6.53
CA THR A 215 3.07 -6.04 6.19
C THR A 215 2.43 -6.70 4.97
N THR A 216 1.12 -6.52 4.78
CA THR A 216 0.34 -7.07 3.66
C THR A 216 0.54 -6.24 2.36
N GLY A 217 1.80 -6.03 2.00
CA GLY A 217 2.28 -5.03 1.05
C GLY A 217 2.40 -3.65 1.71
N ALA A 218 3.29 -2.78 1.19
CA ALA A 218 3.58 -1.46 1.78
C ALA A 218 2.34 -0.61 2.11
N SER A 219 1.26 -0.73 1.31
CA SER A 219 -0.02 -0.04 1.56
C SER A 219 -0.58 -0.28 2.96
N ASP A 220 -0.34 -1.47 3.51
CA ASP A 220 -0.78 -1.90 4.83
C ASP A 220 0.02 -1.21 5.95
N GLY A 221 1.34 -1.07 5.75
CA GLY A 221 2.21 -0.29 6.63
C GLY A 221 1.86 1.20 6.61
N ILE A 222 1.70 1.77 5.42
CA ILE A 222 1.32 3.19 5.22
C ILE A 222 0.02 3.51 5.98
N VAL A 223 -1.04 2.72 5.78
CA VAL A 223 -2.32 2.90 6.47
C VAL A 223 -2.21 2.68 7.98
N THR A 224 -1.34 1.78 8.44
CA THR A 224 -1.09 1.54 9.87
C THR A 224 -0.39 2.74 10.53
N MET A 225 0.62 3.32 9.89
CA MET A 225 1.32 4.51 10.40
C MET A 225 0.44 5.76 10.36
N LEU A 226 -0.37 5.97 9.30
CA LEU A 226 -1.35 7.05 9.28
C LEU A 226 -2.40 6.89 10.40
N LYS A 227 -2.83 5.65 10.71
CA LYS A 227 -3.71 5.35 11.85
C LYS A 227 -3.10 5.67 13.22
N LEU A 228 -1.77 5.67 13.33
CA LEU A 228 -1.03 6.02 14.54
C LEU A 228 -0.79 7.54 14.69
N LEU A 229 -0.64 8.26 13.56
CA LEU A 229 -0.35 9.69 13.52
C LEU A 229 -1.59 10.60 13.64
N VAL A 230 -2.77 10.13 13.20
CA VAL A 230 -3.98 10.97 13.04
C VAL A 230 -4.77 11.12 14.34
N CYS A 231 -4.75 12.34 14.89
CA CYS A 231 -5.43 12.73 16.13
C CYS A 231 -5.94 14.20 16.05
N GLY A 232 -6.51 14.71 17.14
CA GLY A 232 -6.99 16.10 17.26
C GLY A 232 -8.27 16.42 16.46
N GLU A 233 -8.77 17.64 16.59
CA GLU A 233 -9.93 18.18 15.86
C GLU A 233 -9.75 19.66 15.51
N GLY A 234 -10.47 20.15 14.49
CA GLY A 234 -10.33 21.53 13.99
C GLY A 234 -8.87 21.87 13.65
N ALA A 235 -8.40 23.03 14.10
CA ALA A 235 -7.01 23.45 13.92
C ALA A 235 -5.97 22.52 14.59
N THR A 236 -6.37 21.66 15.53
CA THR A 236 -5.46 20.65 16.13
C THR A 236 -5.43 19.32 15.37
N ARG A 237 -6.27 19.15 14.34
CA ARG A 237 -6.35 17.92 13.54
C ARG A 237 -5.02 17.66 12.85
N THR A 238 -4.52 16.42 12.93
CA THR A 238 -3.31 16.01 12.21
C THR A 238 -3.44 16.32 10.71
N GLY A 239 -2.51 17.14 10.21
CA GLY A 239 -2.21 17.33 8.81
C GLY A 239 -1.01 16.48 8.38
N ILE A 240 -1.08 15.96 7.15
CA ILE A 240 -0.03 15.12 6.56
C ILE A 240 0.34 15.70 5.19
N MET A 241 1.62 16.01 5.00
CA MET A 241 2.16 16.58 3.76
C MET A 241 2.39 15.49 2.71
N ILE A 242 1.80 15.63 1.53
CA ILE A 242 1.92 14.69 0.42
C ILE A 242 2.19 15.42 -0.90
N SER A 243 2.92 14.77 -1.80
CA SER A 243 3.28 15.34 -3.10
C SER A 243 2.07 15.55 -4.00
N ILE A 244 2.07 16.61 -4.79
CA ILE A 244 1.22 16.75 -5.97
C ILE A 244 2.12 16.80 -7.20
N PRO A 245 2.05 15.81 -8.11
CA PRO A 245 1.18 14.62 -8.08
C PRO A 245 1.51 13.60 -6.95
N GLN A 246 0.49 12.90 -6.43
CA GLN A 246 0.61 11.84 -5.40
C GLN A 246 0.33 10.44 -5.96
N TYR A 247 0.76 9.39 -5.25
CA TYR A 247 0.10 8.09 -5.34
C TYR A 247 -1.24 8.12 -4.55
N PRO A 248 -2.42 7.91 -5.17
CA PRO A 248 -3.72 8.21 -4.53
C PRO A 248 -4.13 7.33 -3.34
N LEU A 249 -3.28 6.38 -2.93
CA LEU A 249 -3.44 5.70 -1.64
C LEU A 249 -3.38 6.70 -0.49
N TYR A 250 -2.53 7.73 -0.60
CA TYR A 250 -2.34 8.72 0.45
C TYR A 250 -3.60 9.54 0.67
N SER A 251 -4.14 10.24 -0.34
CA SER A 251 -5.42 10.96 -0.19
C SER A 251 -6.57 10.05 0.24
N ALA A 252 -6.64 8.82 -0.28
CA ALA A 252 -7.68 7.86 0.11
C ALA A 252 -7.60 7.49 1.60
N ALA A 253 -6.42 7.21 2.13
CA ALA A 253 -6.20 6.88 3.54
C ALA A 253 -6.40 8.10 4.45
N LEU A 254 -5.94 9.30 4.04
CA LEU A 254 -6.19 10.54 4.77
C LEU A 254 -7.70 10.85 4.84
N ALA A 255 -8.44 10.63 3.75
CA ALA A 255 -9.88 10.76 3.71
C ALA A 255 -10.60 9.72 4.60
N GLU A 256 -10.22 8.44 4.56
CA GLU A 256 -10.75 7.37 5.44
C GLU A 256 -10.62 7.75 6.91
N LEU A 257 -9.46 8.32 7.28
CA LEU A 257 -9.12 8.73 8.64
C LEU A 257 -9.61 10.13 9.00
N GLY A 258 -10.17 10.88 8.06
CA GLY A 258 -10.55 12.29 8.27
C GLY A 258 -9.37 13.18 8.69
N ALA A 259 -8.16 12.87 8.23
CA ALA A 259 -6.97 13.71 8.40
C ALA A 259 -7.04 14.93 7.47
N VAL A 260 -6.18 15.94 7.71
CA VAL A 260 -6.01 17.05 6.76
C VAL A 260 -4.92 16.68 5.76
N GLN A 261 -5.27 16.71 4.47
CA GLN A 261 -4.30 16.56 3.39
C GLN A 261 -3.62 17.91 3.15
N ILE A 262 -2.29 17.95 3.26
CA ILE A 262 -1.48 19.12 2.96
C ILE A 262 -0.77 18.86 1.63
N ASN A 263 -1.00 19.70 0.63
CA ASN A 263 -0.45 19.54 -0.71
C ASN A 263 0.85 20.34 -0.86
N TYR A 264 1.93 19.68 -1.27
CA TYR A 264 3.13 20.36 -1.78
C TYR A 264 3.38 19.98 -3.24
N TYR A 265 3.70 20.95 -4.10
CA TYR A 265 3.82 20.70 -5.54
C TYR A 265 5.23 20.30 -5.98
N LEU A 266 5.36 19.15 -6.64
CA LEU A 266 6.61 18.75 -7.28
C LEU A 266 6.96 19.73 -8.43
N ASN A 267 8.26 19.92 -8.66
CA ASN A 267 8.75 20.86 -9.66
C ASN A 267 8.89 20.17 -11.03
N GLU A 268 7.83 20.21 -11.83
CA GLU A 268 7.79 19.63 -13.18
C GLU A 268 8.97 20.10 -14.04
N GLN A 269 9.30 21.39 -14.01
CA GLN A 269 10.37 21.99 -14.82
C GLN A 269 11.78 21.55 -14.38
N LYS A 270 11.91 20.95 -13.18
CA LYS A 270 13.14 20.32 -12.66
C LYS A 270 12.98 18.79 -12.54
N CYS A 271 12.41 18.14 -13.55
CA CYS A 271 12.21 16.68 -13.59
C CYS A 271 11.44 16.11 -12.38
N TRP A 272 10.41 16.82 -11.91
CA TRP A 272 9.63 16.47 -10.72
C TRP A 272 10.44 16.42 -9.40
N SER A 273 11.50 17.21 -9.28
CA SER A 273 12.23 17.35 -8.00
C SER A 273 11.32 17.86 -6.88
N LEU A 274 11.71 17.58 -5.64
CA LEU A 274 11.22 18.34 -4.48
C LEU A 274 11.84 19.75 -4.50
N ASP A 275 11.23 20.67 -3.76
CA ASP A 275 11.75 22.04 -3.56
C ASP A 275 11.42 22.48 -2.13
N ILE A 276 12.44 22.81 -1.33
CA ILE A 276 12.26 23.11 0.09
C ILE A 276 11.45 24.40 0.31
N SER A 277 11.50 25.34 -0.66
CA SER A 277 10.70 26.57 -0.60
C SER A 277 9.20 26.29 -0.70
N GLU A 278 8.82 25.32 -1.53
CA GLU A 278 7.43 24.85 -1.68
C GLU A 278 6.98 24.02 -0.47
N LEU A 279 7.86 23.20 0.12
CA LEU A 279 7.57 22.51 1.38
C LEU A 279 7.31 23.51 2.52
N GLN A 280 8.14 24.54 2.67
CA GLN A 280 7.95 25.59 3.69
C GLN A 280 6.65 26.37 3.44
N ARG A 281 6.38 26.80 2.20
CA ARG A 281 5.13 27.49 1.81
C ARG A 281 3.89 26.66 2.16
N SER A 282 3.89 25.38 1.78
CA SER A 282 2.80 24.42 2.04
C SER A 282 2.58 24.20 3.54
N LEU A 283 3.66 24.09 4.31
CA LEU A 283 3.62 23.91 5.75
C LEU A 283 3.04 25.13 6.49
N ASP A 284 3.47 26.33 6.13
CA ASP A 284 3.07 27.58 6.81
C ASP A 284 1.66 28.07 6.40
N GLU A 285 1.17 27.65 5.24
CA GLU A 285 -0.26 27.69 4.88
C GLU A 285 -1.06 26.73 5.79
N ALA A 286 -0.66 25.46 5.86
CA ALA A 286 -1.37 24.42 6.59
C ALA A 286 -1.49 24.69 8.11
N ARG A 287 -0.46 25.31 8.71
CA ARG A 287 -0.43 25.72 10.12
C ARG A 287 -1.57 26.66 10.55
N GLN A 288 -2.23 27.30 9.60
CA GLN A 288 -3.35 28.22 9.88
C GLN A 288 -4.66 27.46 10.18
N HIS A 289 -4.77 26.19 9.78
CA HIS A 289 -6.02 25.43 9.83
C HIS A 289 -5.87 23.96 10.25
N CYS A 290 -4.66 23.46 10.52
CA CYS A 290 -4.40 22.12 11.03
C CYS A 290 -3.05 22.05 11.77
N ASN A 291 -2.72 20.88 12.30
CA ASN A 291 -1.44 20.58 12.94
C ASN A 291 -0.61 19.63 12.05
N PRO A 292 0.31 20.12 11.19
CA PRO A 292 1.16 19.26 10.36
C PRO A 292 2.06 18.38 11.23
N ARG A 293 2.02 17.05 11.03
CA ARG A 293 2.83 16.09 11.81
C ARG A 293 3.77 15.20 11.01
N ALA A 294 3.55 15.04 9.71
CA ALA A 294 4.34 14.12 8.90
C ALA A 294 4.49 14.58 7.44
N LEU A 295 5.55 14.10 6.80
CA LEU A 295 5.91 14.36 5.41
C LEU A 295 6.13 13.04 4.67
N CYS A 296 5.24 12.76 3.71
CA CYS A 296 5.28 11.56 2.87
C CYS A 296 6.08 11.83 1.59
N ILE A 297 7.20 11.13 1.41
CA ILE A 297 8.03 11.18 0.21
C ILE A 297 7.91 9.86 -0.54
N ILE A 298 7.75 9.91 -1.87
CA ILE A 298 7.74 8.70 -2.74
C ILE A 298 8.99 8.74 -3.61
N ASN A 299 9.90 7.77 -3.46
CA ASN A 299 11.20 7.76 -4.14
C ASN A 299 11.70 6.33 -4.43
N PRO A 300 11.85 5.91 -5.71
CA PRO A 300 11.43 6.59 -6.94
C PRO A 300 9.93 6.87 -7.04
N GLY A 301 9.55 7.99 -7.66
CA GLY A 301 8.21 8.56 -7.56
C GLY A 301 7.13 7.92 -8.43
N ASN A 302 5.87 8.05 -7.99
CA ASN A 302 4.66 7.56 -8.66
C ASN A 302 3.56 8.61 -8.46
N PRO A 303 2.98 9.21 -9.52
CA PRO A 303 3.04 8.78 -10.93
C PRO A 303 4.29 9.23 -11.72
N THR A 304 5.11 10.10 -11.14
CA THR A 304 6.05 10.97 -11.86
C THR A 304 7.35 10.34 -12.36
N GLY A 305 7.75 9.16 -11.86
CA GLY A 305 8.87 8.38 -12.39
C GLY A 305 10.28 8.93 -12.10
N GLN A 306 10.42 9.96 -11.28
CA GLN A 306 11.70 10.58 -10.93
C GLN A 306 12.44 9.86 -9.79
N VAL A 307 13.74 10.13 -9.65
CA VAL A 307 14.62 9.65 -8.58
C VAL A 307 15.25 10.86 -7.89
N GLN A 308 15.01 11.03 -6.59
CA GLN A 308 15.54 12.16 -5.84
C GLN A 308 17.05 11.98 -5.59
N SER A 309 17.83 13.05 -5.78
CA SER A 309 19.28 13.04 -5.54
C SER A 309 19.61 12.96 -4.04
N ARG A 310 20.83 12.53 -3.70
CA ARG A 310 21.29 12.49 -2.30
C ARG A 310 21.13 13.85 -1.60
N GLN A 311 21.46 14.95 -2.29
CA GLN A 311 21.33 16.30 -1.74
C GLN A 311 19.88 16.66 -1.42
N CYS A 312 18.97 16.36 -2.35
CA CYS A 312 17.53 16.57 -2.16
C CYS A 312 17.02 15.83 -0.91
N ILE A 313 17.47 14.59 -0.70
CA ILE A 313 17.12 13.78 0.47
C ILE A 313 17.69 14.40 1.76
N GLU A 314 18.95 14.86 1.77
CA GLU A 314 19.50 15.58 2.94
C GLU A 314 18.70 16.84 3.28
N ASP A 315 18.35 17.64 2.27
CA ASP A 315 17.69 18.93 2.48
C ASP A 315 16.25 18.73 3.00
N VAL A 316 15.58 17.65 2.58
CA VAL A 316 14.29 17.21 3.14
C VAL A 316 14.44 16.72 4.58
N ILE A 317 15.52 16.02 4.93
CA ILE A 317 15.80 15.60 6.32
C ILE A 317 16.10 16.82 7.20
N ARG A 318 16.88 17.80 6.73
CA ARG A 318 17.12 19.08 7.41
C ARG A 318 15.81 19.83 7.67
N PHE A 319 14.93 19.88 6.66
CA PHE A 319 13.60 20.48 6.78
C PHE A 319 12.72 19.75 7.81
N ALA A 320 12.63 18.42 7.73
CA ALA A 320 11.83 17.62 8.66
C ALA A 320 12.32 17.70 10.11
N ALA A 321 13.65 17.76 10.33
CA ALA A 321 14.24 17.98 11.64
C ALA A 321 13.90 19.38 12.21
N LYS A 322 14.10 20.44 11.40
CA LYS A 322 13.77 21.83 11.75
C LYS A 322 12.30 22.01 12.11
N GLU A 323 11.41 21.39 11.34
CA GLU A 323 9.96 21.57 11.45
C GLU A 323 9.27 20.50 12.32
N ARG A 324 10.02 19.53 12.84
CA ARG A 324 9.57 18.39 13.67
C ARG A 324 8.48 17.53 12.99
N LEU A 325 8.74 17.13 11.75
CA LEU A 325 7.86 16.30 10.94
C LEU A 325 8.35 14.84 10.91
N PHE A 326 7.43 13.90 11.16
CA PHE A 326 7.67 12.46 10.98
C PHE A 326 7.86 12.16 9.48
N LEU A 327 8.99 11.55 9.09
CA LEU A 327 9.25 11.19 7.70
C LEU A 327 8.59 9.86 7.34
N MET A 328 7.89 9.81 6.21
CA MET A 328 7.26 8.61 5.65
C MET A 328 7.80 8.35 4.24
N ALA A 329 8.83 7.52 4.11
CA ALA A 329 9.51 7.22 2.84
C ALA A 329 8.92 5.98 2.14
N ASP A 330 8.17 6.19 1.06
CA ASP A 330 7.67 5.14 0.16
C ASP A 330 8.74 4.75 -0.86
N GLU A 331 9.56 3.76 -0.49
CA GLU A 331 10.76 3.32 -1.21
C GLU A 331 10.50 2.03 -2.02
N VAL A 332 9.24 1.71 -2.32
CA VAL A 332 8.79 0.48 -3.01
C VAL A 332 9.27 0.34 -4.46
N TYR A 333 10.00 1.33 -4.99
CA TYR A 333 10.55 1.29 -6.34
C TYR A 333 12.10 1.28 -6.37
N GLN A 334 12.76 1.05 -5.24
CA GLN A 334 14.23 1.22 -5.09
C GLN A 334 15.09 0.41 -6.08
N ASP A 335 14.65 -0.78 -6.49
CA ASP A 335 15.33 -1.58 -7.53
C ASP A 335 15.10 -1.09 -8.97
N ASN A 336 14.15 -0.17 -9.20
CA ASN A 336 13.84 0.40 -10.52
C ASN A 336 14.40 1.81 -10.64
N VAL A 337 15.68 1.90 -11.01
CA VAL A 337 16.35 3.12 -11.46
C VAL A 337 16.97 2.83 -12.84
N TYR A 338 16.77 3.74 -13.79
CA TYR A 338 17.09 3.54 -15.21
C TYR A 338 17.94 4.67 -15.81
N ALA A 339 17.75 5.91 -15.36
CA ALA A 339 18.43 7.05 -15.94
C ALA A 339 19.91 7.11 -15.53
N GLU A 340 20.75 7.48 -16.48
CA GLU A 340 22.17 7.71 -16.27
C GLU A 340 22.39 8.82 -15.20
N GLY A 341 23.38 8.63 -14.33
CA GLY A 341 23.63 9.51 -13.18
C GLY A 341 22.62 9.42 -12.03
N CYS A 342 21.51 8.70 -12.17
CA CYS A 342 20.55 8.48 -11.09
C CYS A 342 20.92 7.23 -10.27
N GLN A 343 20.82 7.32 -8.94
CA GLN A 343 21.00 6.20 -8.03
C GLN A 343 19.92 6.25 -6.94
N PHE A 344 19.43 5.10 -6.50
CA PHE A 344 18.62 5.05 -5.28
C PHE A 344 19.51 5.29 -4.05
N HIS A 345 19.08 6.22 -3.20
CA HIS A 345 19.58 6.36 -1.84
C HIS A 345 18.38 6.26 -0.90
N SER A 346 18.48 5.41 0.13
CA SER A 346 17.45 5.31 1.15
C SER A 346 17.48 6.53 2.07
N PHE A 347 16.32 6.96 2.55
CA PHE A 347 16.21 7.99 3.59
C PHE A 347 16.99 7.57 4.84
N LYS A 348 16.96 6.29 5.21
CA LYS A 348 17.77 5.72 6.30
C LYS A 348 19.27 5.95 6.08
N LYS A 349 19.84 5.57 4.92
CA LYS A 349 21.29 5.73 4.69
C LYS A 349 21.70 7.20 4.81
N VAL A 350 20.95 8.11 4.17
CA VAL A 350 21.27 9.54 4.17
C VAL A 350 21.11 10.12 5.58
N LEU A 351 20.08 9.74 6.33
CA LEU A 351 19.88 10.19 7.72
C LEU A 351 21.04 9.78 8.64
N PHE A 352 21.53 8.54 8.54
CA PHE A 352 22.67 8.08 9.33
C PHE A 352 24.01 8.70 8.87
N GLU A 353 24.19 8.92 7.56
CA GLU A 353 25.33 9.68 7.02
C GLU A 353 25.37 11.14 7.47
N MET A 354 24.20 11.73 7.80
CA MET A 354 24.10 13.12 8.27
C MET A 354 24.49 13.32 9.74
N GLY A 355 24.73 12.25 10.51
CA GLY A 355 25.24 12.35 11.88
C GLY A 355 24.20 12.17 13.00
N PRO A 356 24.66 11.93 14.24
CA PRO A 356 23.83 11.58 15.40
C PRO A 356 22.82 12.67 15.81
N GLU A 357 23.05 13.92 15.42
CA GLU A 357 22.13 15.03 15.66
C GLU A 357 20.83 14.92 14.84
N TYR A 358 20.85 14.20 13.71
CA TYR A 358 19.65 13.83 12.94
C TYR A 358 19.26 12.36 13.19
N SER A 359 20.21 11.43 13.17
CA SER A 359 19.90 9.99 13.18
C SER A 359 19.38 9.45 14.51
N ASN A 360 19.55 10.17 15.62
CA ASN A 360 18.91 9.85 16.91
C ASN A 360 17.64 10.67 17.19
N THR A 361 17.21 11.58 16.30
CA THR A 361 16.19 12.60 16.59
C THR A 361 15.04 12.65 15.58
N VAL A 362 15.28 12.34 14.31
CA VAL A 362 14.26 12.38 13.26
C VAL A 362 13.50 11.05 13.26
N GLU A 363 12.20 11.11 13.55
CA GLU A 363 11.29 9.98 13.37
C GLU A 363 11.15 9.64 11.87
N LEU A 364 11.43 8.40 11.47
CA LEU A 364 11.35 7.93 10.09
C LEU A 364 10.70 6.55 10.02
N VAL A 365 9.81 6.37 9.04
CA VAL A 365 9.41 5.05 8.52
C VAL A 365 9.78 4.91 7.04
N SER A 366 10.49 3.83 6.69
CA SER A 366 10.77 3.42 5.30
C SER A 366 9.90 2.22 4.92
N PHE A 367 9.23 2.26 3.77
CA PHE A 367 8.33 1.21 3.27
C PHE A 367 8.92 0.45 2.07
N HIS A 368 8.76 -0.88 2.07
CA HIS A 368 9.12 -1.74 0.94
C HIS A 368 8.06 -2.80 0.61
N SER A 369 8.09 -3.36 -0.61
CA SER A 369 7.07 -4.30 -1.08
C SER A 369 7.56 -5.25 -2.17
N THR A 370 7.09 -6.50 -2.14
CA THR A 370 7.38 -7.53 -3.16
C THR A 370 6.68 -7.28 -4.50
N SER A 371 5.79 -6.28 -4.57
CA SER A 371 4.84 -6.11 -5.67
C SER A 371 5.37 -5.32 -6.88
N LYS A 372 6.58 -4.76 -6.81
CA LYS A 372 7.09 -3.81 -7.81
C LYS A 372 8.38 -4.34 -8.45
N CYS A 373 9.03 -3.54 -9.29
CA CYS A 373 10.35 -3.84 -9.82
C CYS A 373 10.47 -5.18 -10.55
N TYR A 374 11.70 -5.70 -10.70
CA TYR A 374 11.96 -6.99 -11.34
C TYR A 374 11.25 -8.18 -10.66
N MET A 375 10.94 -8.06 -9.36
CA MET A 375 10.21 -9.08 -8.59
C MET A 375 8.73 -9.16 -8.97
N GLY A 376 8.01 -8.03 -9.13
CA GLY A 376 6.71 -7.94 -9.80
C GLY A 376 5.51 -8.66 -9.14
N GLU A 377 5.70 -9.32 -8.01
CA GLU A 377 4.74 -10.26 -7.40
C GLU A 377 3.62 -9.54 -6.61
N CYS A 378 2.75 -8.82 -7.33
CA CYS A 378 1.58 -8.10 -6.80
C CYS A 378 0.63 -8.97 -5.97
N GLY A 379 0.40 -10.22 -6.41
CA GLY A 379 -0.62 -11.10 -5.86
C GLY A 379 -0.32 -11.62 -4.44
N PHE A 380 0.95 -11.88 -4.11
CA PHE A 380 1.35 -12.43 -2.82
C PHE A 380 1.33 -11.42 -1.67
N ARG A 381 1.25 -10.12 -1.97
CA ARG A 381 1.14 -9.01 -1.00
C ARG A 381 2.19 -9.06 0.13
N GLY A 382 3.45 -9.27 -0.22
CA GLY A 382 4.57 -9.09 0.72
C GLY A 382 4.98 -7.62 0.87
N GLY A 383 5.34 -7.23 2.08
CA GLY A 383 5.82 -5.90 2.42
C GLY A 383 6.58 -5.88 3.75
N TYR A 384 7.33 -4.81 3.97
CA TYR A 384 7.83 -4.45 5.29
C TYR A 384 7.79 -2.94 5.49
N MET A 385 7.84 -2.51 6.75
CA MET A 385 8.20 -1.16 7.14
C MET A 385 9.29 -1.23 8.22
N GLU A 386 10.31 -0.39 8.08
CA GLU A 386 11.32 -0.16 9.11
C GLU A 386 11.00 1.18 9.79
N ILE A 387 10.96 1.22 11.12
CA ILE A 387 10.64 2.44 11.87
C ILE A 387 11.75 2.74 12.89
N ILE A 388 12.32 3.93 12.83
CA ILE A 388 13.39 4.40 13.72
C ILE A 388 12.99 5.66 14.49
N ASN A 389 13.59 5.85 15.67
CA ASN A 389 13.35 6.95 16.61
C ASN A 389 11.90 7.11 17.11
N LEU A 390 11.02 6.13 16.85
CA LEU A 390 9.67 6.09 17.40
C LEU A 390 9.71 5.94 18.92
N ASP A 391 8.91 6.75 19.63
CA ASP A 391 8.72 6.64 21.07
C ASP A 391 8.34 5.20 21.51
N SER A 392 8.87 4.77 22.66
CA SER A 392 8.74 3.39 23.12
C SER A 392 7.33 2.98 23.57
N GLU A 393 6.55 3.91 24.14
CA GLU A 393 5.14 3.65 24.47
C GLU A 393 4.29 3.62 23.20
N VAL A 394 4.60 4.48 22.22
CA VAL A 394 3.99 4.47 20.89
C VAL A 394 4.33 3.18 20.13
N LYS A 395 5.57 2.67 20.22
CA LYS A 395 6.00 1.37 19.66
C LYS A 395 5.23 0.20 20.30
N ALA A 396 4.88 0.29 21.59
CA ALA A 396 4.00 -0.67 22.24
C ALA A 396 2.54 -0.57 21.74
N GLN A 397 1.99 0.63 21.53
CA GLN A 397 0.65 0.78 20.93
C GLN A 397 0.61 0.29 19.47
N LEU A 398 1.68 0.51 18.69
CA LEU A 398 1.82 -0.05 17.34
C LEU A 398 1.84 -1.58 17.36
N THR A 399 2.60 -2.18 18.27
CA THR A 399 2.67 -3.64 18.43
C THR A 399 1.30 -4.23 18.79
N LYS A 400 0.52 -3.55 19.62
CA LYS A 400 -0.89 -3.87 19.93
C LYS A 400 -1.83 -3.67 18.73
N LEU A 401 -1.60 -2.66 17.90
CA LEU A 401 -2.41 -2.37 16.69
C LEU A 401 -2.20 -3.43 15.60
N VAL A 402 -0.99 -3.99 15.46
CA VAL A 402 -0.76 -5.13 14.56
C VAL A 402 -1.24 -6.45 15.15
N SER A 403 -1.16 -6.65 16.48
CA SER A 403 -1.56 -7.93 17.10
C SER A 403 -3.06 -8.22 17.04
N VAL A 404 -3.93 -7.21 17.06
CA VAL A 404 -5.38 -7.39 16.83
C VAL A 404 -5.73 -7.83 15.40
N ARG A 405 -4.73 -7.94 14.51
CA ARG A 405 -4.85 -8.45 13.13
C ARG A 405 -4.14 -9.80 12.93
N LEU A 406 -3.68 -10.43 14.02
CA LEU A 406 -2.86 -11.65 14.04
C LEU A 406 -1.49 -11.47 13.38
N CYS A 407 -1.38 -11.63 12.06
CA CYS A 407 -0.14 -11.41 11.29
C CYS A 407 -0.44 -11.21 9.79
N PRO A 408 0.51 -10.72 8.98
CA PRO A 408 0.40 -10.75 7.51
C PRO A 408 0.33 -12.20 6.99
N PRO A 409 -0.23 -12.45 5.78
CA PRO A 409 -0.23 -13.79 5.18
C PRO A 409 1.21 -14.33 5.00
N VAL A 410 1.50 -15.51 5.56
CA VAL A 410 2.86 -16.09 5.54
C VAL A 410 3.47 -16.23 4.13
N PRO A 411 2.74 -16.60 3.05
CA PRO A 411 3.33 -16.62 1.70
C PRO A 411 3.89 -15.26 1.23
N GLY A 412 3.32 -14.14 1.68
CA GLY A 412 3.84 -12.80 1.41
C GLY A 412 5.09 -12.47 2.23
N GLN A 413 5.18 -12.99 3.46
CA GLN A 413 6.38 -12.89 4.30
C GLN A 413 7.52 -13.77 3.75
N ALA A 414 7.21 -15.01 3.38
CA ALA A 414 8.11 -15.96 2.75
C ALA A 414 8.65 -15.43 1.42
N LEU A 415 7.85 -14.72 0.62
CA LEU A 415 8.34 -14.04 -0.57
C LEU A 415 9.25 -12.84 -0.24
N MET A 416 8.94 -12.06 0.80
CA MET A 416 9.81 -10.96 1.22
C MET A 416 11.20 -11.47 1.63
N ASP A 417 11.28 -12.63 2.31
CA ASP A 417 12.55 -13.32 2.62
C ASP A 417 13.43 -13.50 1.38
N LEU A 418 12.86 -13.92 0.25
CA LEU A 418 13.59 -14.18 -1.00
C LEU A 418 13.99 -12.90 -1.75
N VAL A 419 13.23 -11.83 -1.57
CA VAL A 419 13.56 -10.50 -2.10
C VAL A 419 14.76 -9.90 -1.37
N VAL A 420 14.86 -10.10 -0.05
CA VAL A 420 15.95 -9.55 0.78
C VAL A 420 17.15 -10.49 0.93
N ASN A 421 16.93 -11.80 0.78
CA ASN A 421 17.95 -12.86 0.75
C ASN A 421 17.91 -13.68 -0.56
N PRO A 422 18.17 -13.03 -1.72
CA PRO A 422 18.25 -13.73 -3.01
C PRO A 422 19.44 -14.71 -3.07
N PRO A 423 19.54 -15.54 -4.12
CA PRO A 423 20.71 -16.37 -4.37
C PRO A 423 22.01 -15.54 -4.39
N GLN A 424 23.07 -16.07 -3.79
CA GLN A 424 24.39 -15.44 -3.67
C GLN A 424 25.41 -16.05 -4.65
N PRO A 425 26.51 -15.35 -4.98
CA PRO A 425 27.57 -15.89 -5.82
C PRO A 425 28.07 -17.26 -5.31
N GLY A 426 28.02 -18.28 -6.17
CA GLY A 426 28.33 -19.67 -5.83
C GLY A 426 27.13 -20.56 -5.51
N GLU A 427 25.93 -20.00 -5.31
CA GLU A 427 24.71 -20.80 -5.17
C GLU A 427 24.13 -21.22 -6.54
N PRO A 428 23.58 -22.44 -6.71
CA PRO A 428 23.14 -22.98 -8.01
C PRO A 428 22.15 -22.11 -8.81
N SER A 429 21.30 -21.34 -8.14
CA SER A 429 20.29 -20.49 -8.79
C SER A 429 20.80 -19.09 -9.15
N HIS A 430 22.00 -18.70 -8.72
CA HIS A 430 22.52 -17.33 -8.81
C HIS A 430 22.60 -16.79 -10.25
N GLU A 431 23.27 -17.51 -11.15
CA GLU A 431 23.44 -17.05 -12.54
C GLU A 431 22.10 -16.84 -13.25
N LYS A 432 21.15 -17.76 -13.01
CA LYS A 432 19.80 -17.67 -13.56
C LYS A 432 19.01 -16.51 -12.94
N PHE A 433 19.07 -16.33 -11.63
CA PHE A 433 18.43 -15.21 -10.93
C PHE A 433 18.95 -13.85 -11.43
N ILE A 434 20.27 -13.68 -11.52
CA ILE A 434 20.89 -12.44 -12.03
C ILE A 434 20.51 -12.21 -13.50
N LYS A 435 20.44 -13.26 -14.33
CA LYS A 435 19.98 -13.16 -15.72
C LYS A 435 18.52 -12.72 -15.83
N GLU A 436 17.61 -13.30 -15.04
CA GLU A 436 16.18 -12.94 -15.00
C GLU A 436 15.97 -11.49 -14.50
N ARG A 437 16.63 -11.11 -13.39
CA ARG A 437 16.63 -9.74 -12.85
C ARG A 437 17.14 -8.73 -13.87
N THR A 438 18.31 -8.97 -14.44
CA THR A 438 18.97 -8.03 -15.37
C THR A 438 18.17 -7.88 -16.66
N THR A 439 17.68 -8.98 -17.24
CA THR A 439 16.84 -8.95 -18.45
C THR A 439 15.59 -8.10 -18.21
N THR A 440 14.96 -8.23 -17.04
CA THR A 440 13.75 -7.49 -16.67
C THR A 440 14.05 -5.99 -16.49
N LEU A 441 15.11 -5.63 -15.77
CA LEU A 441 15.51 -4.23 -15.55
C LEU A 441 15.93 -3.54 -16.85
N CYS A 442 16.71 -4.20 -17.71
CA CYS A 442 17.06 -3.67 -19.04
C CYS A 442 15.82 -3.47 -19.92
N ALA A 443 14.89 -4.43 -19.95
CA ALA A 443 13.65 -4.31 -20.70
C ALA A 443 12.73 -3.18 -20.17
N LEU A 444 12.78 -2.88 -18.87
CA LEU A 444 12.08 -1.73 -18.30
C LEU A 444 12.77 -0.41 -18.67
N ALA A 445 14.09 -0.32 -18.58
CA ALA A 445 14.87 0.87 -18.96
C ALA A 445 14.71 1.23 -20.46
N GLU A 446 14.73 0.24 -21.35
CA GLU A 446 14.44 0.44 -22.77
C GLU A 446 13.03 1.00 -23.01
N LYS A 447 12.04 0.51 -22.26
CA LYS A 447 10.64 0.95 -22.39
C LYS A 447 10.41 2.33 -21.78
N ALA A 448 11.07 2.66 -20.67
CA ALA A 448 11.13 4.01 -20.11
C ALA A 448 11.61 5.03 -21.16
N LYS A 449 12.79 4.78 -21.74
CA LYS A 449 13.40 5.63 -22.78
C LYS A 449 12.54 5.71 -24.04
N LEU A 450 11.96 4.60 -24.50
CA LEU A 450 11.05 4.58 -25.65
C LEU A 450 9.78 5.42 -25.41
N THR A 451 9.17 5.33 -24.22
CA THR A 451 7.99 6.11 -23.85
C THR A 451 8.28 7.61 -23.87
N GLU A 452 9.35 8.04 -23.21
CA GLU A 452 9.81 9.43 -23.19
C GLU A 452 10.07 9.95 -24.62
N GLN A 453 10.88 9.23 -25.39
CA GLN A 453 11.27 9.63 -26.74
C GLN A 453 10.08 9.76 -27.68
N VAL A 454 9.14 8.81 -27.69
CA VAL A 454 7.99 8.87 -28.62
C VAL A 454 7.00 9.95 -28.23
N LEU A 455 6.69 10.11 -26.95
CA LEU A 455 5.74 11.15 -26.48
C LEU A 455 6.26 12.56 -26.79
N ASN A 456 7.56 12.81 -26.60
CA ASN A 456 8.19 14.08 -26.96
C ASN A 456 8.29 14.35 -28.48
N THR A 457 7.82 13.44 -29.36
CA THR A 457 7.62 13.71 -30.80
C THR A 457 6.19 14.19 -31.14
N VAL A 458 5.32 14.36 -30.15
CA VAL A 458 3.91 14.73 -30.35
C VAL A 458 3.73 16.19 -29.95
N GLN A 459 3.44 17.04 -30.93
CA GLN A 459 3.07 18.44 -30.66
C GLN A 459 1.86 18.47 -29.72
N GLY A 460 1.97 19.19 -28.60
CA GLY A 460 0.95 19.23 -27.55
C GLY A 460 1.16 18.22 -26.42
N ILE A 461 2.23 17.41 -26.43
CA ILE A 461 2.62 16.53 -25.32
C ILE A 461 4.06 16.88 -24.88
N SER A 462 4.29 16.90 -23.56
CA SER A 462 5.63 16.94 -22.96
C SER A 462 5.77 15.82 -21.93
N CYS A 463 6.88 15.09 -21.95
CA CYS A 463 7.17 13.99 -21.04
C CYS A 463 8.55 14.18 -20.40
N ASN A 464 8.59 14.37 -19.08
CA ASN A 464 9.82 14.30 -18.30
C ASN A 464 10.47 12.90 -18.39
N PRO A 465 11.80 12.79 -18.19
CA PRO A 465 12.49 11.51 -18.21
C PRO A 465 11.98 10.53 -17.14
N VAL A 466 11.76 9.28 -17.54
CA VAL A 466 11.36 8.20 -16.62
C VAL A 466 12.62 7.64 -15.97
N GLN A 467 13.10 8.32 -14.93
CA GLN A 467 14.34 7.98 -14.23
C GLN A 467 14.25 6.67 -13.45
N GLY A 468 13.05 6.23 -13.08
CA GLY A 468 12.81 5.02 -12.30
C GLY A 468 11.33 4.61 -12.25
N ALA A 469 10.96 3.84 -11.22
CA ALA A 469 9.60 3.32 -11.00
C ALA A 469 9.05 2.53 -12.21
N MET A 470 7.78 2.70 -12.61
CA MET A 470 7.14 1.96 -13.71
C MET A 470 6.14 2.81 -14.54
N TYR A 471 6.25 4.14 -14.48
CA TYR A 471 5.25 5.06 -15.02
C TYR A 471 5.90 6.28 -15.69
N SER A 472 5.18 6.86 -16.66
CA SER A 472 5.37 8.25 -17.05
C SER A 472 4.12 9.06 -16.72
N PHE A 473 4.33 10.36 -16.51
CA PHE A 473 3.26 11.33 -16.26
C PHE A 473 3.41 12.53 -17.21
N PRO A 474 3.17 12.35 -18.52
CA PRO A 474 3.24 13.43 -19.49
C PRO A 474 2.16 14.49 -19.25
N CYS A 475 2.55 15.74 -19.48
CA CYS A 475 1.66 16.89 -19.56
C CYS A 475 1.12 17.03 -20.99
N ILE A 476 -0.14 17.46 -21.12
CA ILE A 476 -0.83 17.61 -22.40
C ILE A 476 -1.52 18.97 -22.54
N THR A 477 -1.34 19.61 -23.69
CA THR A 477 -2.10 20.78 -24.10
C THR A 477 -3.49 20.35 -24.55
N ILE A 478 -4.52 20.73 -23.79
CA ILE A 478 -5.92 20.50 -24.14
C ILE A 478 -6.48 21.83 -24.71
N PRO A 479 -7.03 21.87 -25.93
CA PRO A 479 -7.59 23.11 -26.50
C PRO A 479 -8.79 23.65 -25.70
N GLU A 480 -9.00 24.97 -25.72
CA GLU A 480 -10.06 25.64 -24.96
C GLU A 480 -11.47 25.09 -25.25
N LYS A 481 -11.75 24.72 -26.50
CA LYS A 481 -13.03 24.10 -26.90
C LYS A 481 -13.26 22.75 -26.21
N ALA A 482 -12.21 21.95 -26.03
CA ALA A 482 -12.27 20.69 -25.28
C ALA A 482 -12.36 20.90 -23.77
N ILE A 483 -11.64 21.88 -23.22
CA ILE A 483 -11.77 22.29 -21.81
C ILE A 483 -13.23 22.72 -21.54
N LYS A 484 -13.83 23.46 -22.45
CA LYS A 484 -15.23 23.87 -22.37
C LYS A 484 -16.20 22.69 -22.48
N GLU A 485 -16.10 21.83 -23.50
CA GLU A 485 -16.99 20.64 -23.60
C GLU A 485 -16.87 19.75 -22.35
N ALA A 486 -15.67 19.56 -21.79
CA ALA A 486 -15.50 18.84 -20.54
C ALA A 486 -16.22 19.53 -19.37
N THR A 487 -16.06 20.85 -19.23
CA THR A 487 -16.65 21.64 -18.15
C THR A 487 -18.18 21.71 -18.24
N ASP A 488 -18.72 21.92 -19.44
CA ASP A 488 -20.17 21.94 -19.71
C ASP A 488 -20.81 20.56 -19.42
N ASN A 489 -20.04 19.46 -19.56
CA ASN A 489 -20.44 18.10 -19.16
C ASN A 489 -20.12 17.75 -17.68
N GLY A 490 -19.63 18.69 -16.87
CA GLY A 490 -19.28 18.47 -15.46
C GLY A 490 -18.03 17.60 -15.23
N GLN A 491 -17.17 17.44 -16.24
CA GLN A 491 -15.96 16.61 -16.19
C GLN A 491 -14.68 17.46 -16.08
N LYS A 492 -13.62 16.88 -15.52
CA LYS A 492 -12.26 17.45 -15.63
C LYS A 492 -11.74 17.24 -17.07
N PRO A 493 -11.01 18.21 -17.67
CA PRO A 493 -10.57 18.11 -19.07
C PRO A 493 -9.71 16.88 -19.38
N ASP A 494 -8.87 16.43 -18.45
CA ASP A 494 -8.06 15.22 -18.60
C ASP A 494 -8.85 13.92 -18.45
N MET A 495 -9.87 13.87 -17.58
CA MET A 495 -10.84 12.77 -17.50
C MET A 495 -11.59 12.63 -18.83
N PHE A 496 -12.06 13.74 -19.39
CA PHE A 496 -12.73 13.80 -20.69
C PHE A 496 -11.80 13.31 -21.82
N TYR A 497 -10.56 13.81 -21.88
CA TYR A 497 -9.53 13.36 -22.83
C TYR A 497 -9.26 11.85 -22.72
N CYS A 498 -9.04 11.34 -21.50
CA CYS A 498 -8.76 9.92 -21.27
C CYS A 498 -9.96 9.00 -21.57
N MET A 499 -11.19 9.48 -21.37
CA MET A 499 -12.41 8.74 -21.72
C MET A 499 -12.61 8.68 -23.24
N LYS A 500 -12.42 9.79 -23.96
CA LYS A 500 -12.46 9.82 -25.43
C LYS A 500 -11.36 8.92 -26.04
N LEU A 501 -10.15 8.94 -25.48
CA LEU A 501 -9.06 8.03 -25.86
C LEU A 501 -9.47 6.56 -25.70
N LEU A 502 -10.09 6.19 -24.58
CA LEU A 502 -10.53 4.82 -24.32
C LEU A 502 -11.59 4.36 -25.35
N GLU A 503 -12.64 5.16 -25.57
CA GLU A 503 -13.74 4.84 -26.49
C GLU A 503 -13.31 4.80 -27.97
N GLU A 504 -12.26 5.52 -28.35
CA GLU A 504 -11.74 5.52 -29.72
C GLU A 504 -10.64 4.48 -29.97
N THR A 505 -9.78 4.19 -28.99
CA THR A 505 -8.54 3.42 -29.21
C THR A 505 -8.44 2.12 -28.42
N GLY A 506 -9.25 1.95 -27.38
CA GLY A 506 -9.18 0.85 -26.42
C GLY A 506 -8.12 1.06 -25.32
N ILE A 507 -7.42 2.19 -25.28
CA ILE A 507 -6.31 2.41 -24.34
C ILE A 507 -6.84 2.99 -23.03
N CYS A 508 -6.73 2.22 -21.95
CA CYS A 508 -7.11 2.65 -20.61
C CYS A 508 -5.92 3.31 -19.91
N LEU A 509 -5.98 4.64 -19.75
CA LEU A 509 -5.04 5.45 -18.94
C LEU A 509 -5.71 5.92 -17.63
N VAL A 510 -4.98 6.67 -16.80
CA VAL A 510 -5.55 7.36 -15.62
C VAL A 510 -5.29 8.86 -15.75
N PRO A 511 -6.29 9.75 -15.64
CA PRO A 511 -6.12 11.19 -15.82
C PRO A 511 -5.35 11.83 -14.66
N GLY A 512 -4.68 12.95 -14.93
CA GLY A 512 -3.84 13.68 -13.97
C GLY A 512 -4.59 14.18 -12.74
N SER A 513 -5.83 14.61 -12.92
CA SER A 513 -6.79 14.93 -11.85
C SER A 513 -6.98 13.80 -10.84
N GLY A 514 -6.77 12.54 -11.24
CA GLY A 514 -6.78 11.38 -10.34
C GLY A 514 -5.57 11.27 -9.40
N PHE A 515 -4.52 12.05 -9.63
CA PHE A 515 -3.29 12.13 -8.83
C PHE A 515 -3.05 13.54 -8.25
N GLY A 516 -3.87 14.51 -8.63
CA GLY A 516 -3.59 15.93 -8.45
C GLY A 516 -2.51 16.44 -9.42
N GLN A 517 -2.62 17.72 -9.79
CA GLN A 517 -1.66 18.46 -10.60
C GLN A 517 -1.76 19.96 -10.26
N ARG A 518 -0.93 20.82 -10.85
CA ARG A 518 -1.08 22.28 -10.73
C ARG A 518 -2.32 22.75 -11.49
N ASP A 519 -3.00 23.78 -11.00
CA ASP A 519 -4.13 24.34 -11.75
C ASP A 519 -3.68 24.90 -13.09
N GLY A 520 -4.49 24.70 -14.13
CA GLY A 520 -4.17 25.03 -15.51
C GLY A 520 -3.29 24.00 -16.25
N THR A 521 -2.72 23.00 -15.58
CA THR A 521 -2.02 21.89 -16.24
C THR A 521 -2.88 20.61 -16.29
N TYR A 522 -2.63 19.77 -17.29
CA TYR A 522 -3.39 18.55 -17.54
C TYR A 522 -2.43 17.42 -17.88
N HIS A 523 -2.64 16.25 -17.28
CA HIS A 523 -1.75 15.09 -17.46
C HIS A 523 -2.54 13.80 -17.66
N PHE A 524 -1.82 12.73 -17.95
CA PHE A 524 -2.26 11.37 -17.65
C PHE A 524 -1.09 10.53 -17.15
N ARG A 525 -1.37 9.45 -16.42
CA ARG A 525 -0.40 8.40 -16.14
C ARG A 525 -0.56 7.25 -17.13
N MET A 526 0.54 6.82 -17.74
CA MET A 526 0.66 5.49 -18.36
C MET A 526 1.71 4.64 -17.64
N THR A 527 1.64 3.32 -17.81
CA THR A 527 2.66 2.39 -17.33
C THR A 527 3.56 1.89 -18.46
N ILE A 528 4.86 1.79 -18.18
CA ILE A 528 5.86 1.24 -19.11
C ILE A 528 5.87 -0.31 -19.12
N LEU A 529 4.99 -0.95 -18.35
CA LEU A 529 4.93 -2.40 -18.18
C LEU A 529 4.60 -3.24 -19.44
N PRO A 530 3.77 -2.82 -20.42
CA PRO A 530 3.42 -3.66 -21.56
C PRO A 530 4.65 -4.19 -22.33
N PRO A 531 4.52 -5.32 -23.05
CA PRO A 531 5.59 -5.83 -23.90
C PRO A 531 5.99 -4.79 -24.96
N LYS A 532 7.28 -4.73 -25.33
CA LYS A 532 7.87 -3.64 -26.13
C LYS A 532 7.07 -3.31 -27.40
N ASP A 533 6.53 -4.32 -28.08
CA ASP A 533 5.76 -4.13 -29.31
C ASP A 533 4.30 -3.71 -29.07
N LYS A 534 3.64 -4.18 -27.99
CA LYS A 534 2.36 -3.62 -27.55
C LYS A 534 2.52 -2.17 -27.08
N LEU A 535 3.65 -1.82 -26.45
CA LEU A 535 3.96 -0.45 -26.04
C LEU A 535 4.15 0.47 -27.25
N LYS A 536 4.83 0.04 -28.32
CA LYS A 536 4.88 0.79 -29.60
C LYS A 536 3.48 1.07 -30.14
N ILE A 537 2.62 0.05 -30.22
CA ILE A 537 1.24 0.18 -30.71
C ILE A 537 0.43 1.16 -29.86
N LEU A 538 0.56 1.10 -28.53
CA LEU A 538 -0.04 2.05 -27.60
C LEU A 538 0.43 3.48 -27.88
N LEU A 539 1.73 3.70 -27.96
CA LEU A 539 2.32 5.04 -28.14
C LEU A 539 1.92 5.64 -29.50
N THR A 540 1.90 4.85 -30.58
CA THR A 540 1.39 5.26 -31.89
C THR A 540 -0.09 5.66 -31.83
N LYS A 541 -0.95 4.84 -31.24
CA LYS A 541 -2.38 5.15 -31.07
C LYS A 541 -2.64 6.40 -30.22
N VAL A 542 -1.85 6.62 -29.16
CA VAL A 542 -1.93 7.84 -28.34
C VAL A 542 -1.54 9.07 -29.14
N LYS A 543 -0.51 8.97 -30.00
CA LYS A 543 -0.09 10.05 -30.92
C LYS A 543 -1.20 10.37 -31.95
N GLU A 544 -1.70 9.35 -32.63
CA GLU A 544 -2.78 9.48 -33.64
C GLU A 544 -4.05 10.09 -33.03
N PHE A 545 -4.47 9.60 -31.86
CA PHE A 545 -5.59 10.17 -31.12
C PHE A 545 -5.33 11.64 -30.71
N HIS A 546 -4.16 11.96 -30.16
CA HIS A 546 -3.85 13.32 -29.72
C HIS A 546 -3.89 14.31 -30.90
N GLN A 547 -3.35 13.93 -32.06
CA GLN A 547 -3.36 14.75 -33.27
C GLN A 547 -4.79 14.96 -33.80
N LYS A 548 -5.62 13.89 -33.85
CA LYS A 548 -7.04 13.99 -34.22
C LYS A 548 -7.83 14.85 -33.23
N PHE A 549 -7.66 14.63 -31.93
CA PHE A 549 -8.36 15.34 -30.86
C PHE A 549 -8.01 16.84 -30.87
N THR A 550 -6.73 17.19 -30.95
CA THR A 550 -6.32 18.59 -31.03
C THR A 550 -6.83 19.26 -32.31
N GLN A 551 -6.81 18.58 -33.46
CA GLN A 551 -7.41 19.11 -34.69
C GLN A 551 -8.94 19.31 -34.59
N GLN A 552 -9.66 18.38 -33.97
CA GLN A 552 -11.11 18.47 -33.76
C GLN A 552 -11.51 19.65 -32.84
N TYR A 553 -10.64 19.99 -31.88
CA TYR A 553 -10.91 21.01 -30.86
C TYR A 553 -10.09 22.31 -31.03
N SER A 554 -9.40 22.47 -32.17
CA SER A 554 -8.75 23.74 -32.57
C SER A 554 -9.78 24.79 -32.95
#